data_AF-A0AAD6ZBR6-F1
#
_entry.id   AF-A0AAD6ZBR6-F1
#
_cell.length_a   1.000
_cell.length_b   1.000
_cell.length_c   1.000
_cell.angle_alpha   90.00
_cell.angle_beta   90.00
_cell.angle_gamma   90.00
#
_symmetry.space_group_name_H-M   'P 1'
#
loop_
_entity.id
_entity.type
_entity.pdbx_description
1 polymer ?
#
loop_
_entity_poly.entity_id
_entity_poly.type
_entity_poly.pdbx_seq_one_letter_code
_entity_poly.pdbx_strand_id
1 'polypeptide(L)'
;MVAFNKSFASALLLAIVYASSGLAAPWPASLKDATNRLRIAGRGLQLNTFHPESTYQTFGEGIEHPLRKHAEAFIEDRALAFIQAHLDVPADAVSFKCSCAGEVSDPVLVRQAIDGIPVANALTNVAFNKDDKLLRANQYAFFSFPRSFAYMSLANVASSTPTVSLEDAIASAEQTIDGTFNEHPPTLEFLML
;
A
#
# COMPACT_ATOMS: atom_id res chain seq x y z
N MET A 1 -17.02 51.67 25.97
CA MET A 1 -16.70 50.45 26.72
C MET A 1 -17.84 49.47 26.51
N VAL A 2 -17.62 48.36 25.81
CA VAL A 2 -18.68 47.37 25.55
C VAL A 2 -18.85 46.52 26.81
N ALA A 3 -20.02 46.60 27.45
CA ALA A 3 -20.35 45.77 28.60
C ALA A 3 -20.62 44.34 28.13
N PHE A 4 -19.74 43.41 28.46
CA PHE A 4 -19.99 41.99 28.26
C PHE A 4 -21.08 41.53 29.22
N ASN A 5 -22.29 41.32 28.71
CA ASN A 5 -23.39 40.78 29.50
C ASN A 5 -23.07 39.34 29.95
N LYS A 6 -23.33 39.04 31.23
CA LYS A 6 -23.06 37.73 31.85
C LYS A 6 -23.64 36.56 31.07
N SER A 7 -24.77 36.77 30.40
CA SER A 7 -25.44 35.78 29.54
C SER A 7 -24.60 35.38 28.32
N PHE A 8 -23.87 36.34 27.73
CA PHE A 8 -22.97 36.08 26.60
C PHE A 8 -21.73 35.29 27.04
N ALA A 9 -21.14 35.66 28.18
CA ALA A 9 -20.02 34.93 28.76
C ALA A 9 -20.39 33.47 29.11
N SER A 10 -21.60 33.27 29.64
CA SER A 10 -22.11 31.93 29.97
C SER A 10 -22.36 31.07 28.73
N ALA A 11 -22.91 31.65 27.66
CA ALA A 11 -23.11 30.96 26.38
C ALA A 11 -21.78 30.60 25.71
N LEU A 12 -20.78 31.49 25.78
CA LEU A 12 -19.45 31.23 25.24
C LEU A 12 -18.74 30.09 26.00
N LEU A 13 -18.84 30.10 27.34
CA LEU A 13 -18.30 29.02 28.17
C LEU A 13 -18.98 27.68 27.88
N LEU A 14 -20.31 27.67 27.68
CA LEU A 14 -21.04 26.47 27.32
C LEU A 14 -20.60 25.94 25.94
N ALA A 15 -20.45 26.81 24.95
CA ALA A 15 -19.97 26.43 23.61
C ALA A 15 -18.54 25.85 23.65
N ILE A 16 -17.64 26.42 24.45
CA ILE A 16 -16.26 25.92 24.62
C ILE A 16 -16.26 24.55 25.31
N VAL A 17 -17.12 24.33 26.31
CA VAL A 17 -17.25 23.04 27.00
C VAL A 17 -17.79 21.96 26.05
N TYR A 18 -18.76 22.27 25.19
CA TYR A 18 -19.27 21.30 24.22
C TYR A 18 -18.30 21.06 23.05
N ALA A 19 -17.57 22.08 22.58
CA ALA A 19 -16.58 21.94 21.50
C ALA A 19 -15.31 21.17 21.92
N SER A 20 -15.02 21.04 23.21
CA SER A 20 -13.85 20.30 23.71
C SER A 20 -14.08 18.78 23.82
N SER A 21 -15.28 18.30 23.54
CA SER A 21 -15.59 16.87 23.48
C SER A 21 -15.31 16.28 22.09
N GLY A 22 -14.02 16.19 21.75
CA GLY A 22 -13.58 15.32 20.66
C GLY A 22 -13.70 13.86 21.11
N LEU A 23 -14.78 13.17 20.70
CA LEU A 23 -14.87 11.72 20.81
C LEU A 23 -13.84 11.10 19.84
N ALA A 24 -12.58 11.04 20.25
CA ALA A 24 -11.66 10.07 19.69
C ALA A 24 -12.20 8.70 20.10
N ALA A 25 -12.85 8.00 19.16
CA ALA A 25 -13.33 6.66 19.40
C ALA A 25 -12.17 5.82 19.97
N PRO A 26 -12.26 5.33 21.21
CA PRO A 26 -11.22 4.49 21.77
C PRO A 26 -11.33 3.14 21.08
N TRP A 27 -10.63 2.98 19.96
CA TRP A 27 -10.47 1.68 19.34
C TRP A 27 -9.78 0.79 20.39
N PRO A 28 -10.39 -0.33 20.83
CA PRO A 28 -9.76 -1.21 21.80
C PRO A 28 -8.38 -1.63 21.30
N ALA A 29 -7.37 -1.59 22.17
CA ALA A 29 -5.97 -1.83 21.83
C ALA A 29 -5.71 -3.20 21.18
N SER A 30 -6.63 -4.15 21.33
CA SER A 30 -6.63 -5.47 20.66
C SER A 30 -6.86 -5.42 19.15
N LEU A 31 -7.28 -4.27 18.59
CA LEU A 31 -7.49 -4.11 17.15
C LEU A 31 -6.20 -3.85 16.37
N LYS A 32 -5.08 -3.55 17.04
CA LYS A 32 -3.79 -3.27 16.37
C LYS A 32 -3.28 -4.45 15.54
N ASP A 33 -3.68 -5.67 15.90
CA ASP A 33 -3.25 -6.92 15.25
C ASP A 33 -4.40 -7.64 14.52
N ALA A 34 -5.54 -6.97 14.32
CA ALA A 34 -6.65 -7.55 13.58
C ALA A 34 -6.31 -7.67 12.09
N THR A 35 -5.94 -8.87 11.65
CA THR A 35 -5.70 -9.18 10.23
C THR A 35 -6.96 -9.12 9.39
N ASN A 36 -8.15 -9.10 10.00
CA ASN A 36 -9.43 -8.98 9.31
C ASN A 36 -10.14 -7.70 9.72
N ARG A 37 -10.67 -6.97 8.74
CA ARG A 37 -11.49 -5.78 8.97
C ARG A 37 -12.73 -5.81 8.10
N LEU A 38 -13.89 -5.76 8.73
CA LEU A 38 -15.15 -5.60 8.03
C LEU A 38 -15.32 -4.15 7.57
N ARG A 39 -15.61 -3.96 6.29
CA ARG A 39 -16.01 -2.68 5.69
C ARG A 39 -17.40 -2.84 5.10
N ILE A 40 -18.20 -1.80 5.21
CA ILE A 40 -19.53 -1.76 4.60
C ILE A 40 -19.47 -0.78 3.44
N ALA A 41 -19.84 -1.23 2.25
CA ALA A 41 -19.88 -0.43 1.02
C ALA A 41 -21.31 -0.38 0.45
N GLY A 42 -21.66 0.73 -0.20
CA GLY A 42 -22.95 0.91 -0.86
C GLY A 42 -24.16 0.59 0.04
N ARG A 43 -25.09 -0.23 -0.47
CA ARG A 43 -26.32 -0.66 0.21
C ARG A 43 -26.13 -1.78 1.24
N GLY A 44 -25.03 -1.77 1.98
CA GLY A 44 -24.76 -2.74 3.04
C GLY A 44 -23.91 -3.94 2.62
N LEU A 45 -23.19 -3.86 1.49
CA LEU A 45 -22.23 -4.88 1.08
C LEU A 45 -21.12 -5.00 2.13
N GLN A 46 -21.01 -6.17 2.75
CA GLN A 46 -20.01 -6.46 3.76
C GLN A 46 -18.75 -7.02 3.11
N LEU A 47 -17.69 -6.22 3.08
CA LEU A 47 -16.37 -6.58 2.58
C LEU A 47 -15.47 -6.91 3.75
N ASN A 48 -15.00 -8.15 3.84
CA ASN A 48 -13.97 -8.51 4.80
C ASN A 48 -12.59 -8.28 4.16
N THR A 49 -11.89 -7.21 4.57
CA THR A 49 -10.52 -6.94 4.14
C THR A 49 -9.54 -7.71 5.01
N PHE A 50 -8.72 -8.56 4.39
CA PHE A 50 -7.66 -9.30 5.04
C PHE A 50 -6.29 -8.64 4.81
N HIS A 51 -5.51 -8.48 5.88
CA HIS A 51 -4.17 -7.94 5.90
C HIS A 51 -3.25 -8.99 6.51
N PRO A 52 -2.57 -9.80 5.68
CA PRO A 52 -1.66 -10.83 6.18
C PRO A 52 -0.50 -10.20 6.95
N GLU A 53 0.06 -10.98 7.88
CA GLU A 53 1.27 -10.60 8.58
C GLU A 53 2.40 -10.29 7.59
N SER A 54 3.11 -9.20 7.85
CA SER A 54 4.23 -8.75 7.01
C SER A 54 5.55 -9.09 7.67
N THR A 55 6.47 -9.64 6.89
CA THR A 55 7.85 -9.83 7.33
C THR A 55 8.65 -8.58 7.00
N TYR A 56 9.50 -8.21 7.94
CA TYR A 56 10.24 -6.95 7.93
C TYR A 56 11.71 -7.25 8.18
N GLN A 57 12.58 -6.73 7.32
CA GLN A 57 14.01 -6.90 7.42
C GLN A 57 14.71 -5.54 7.31
N THR A 58 15.41 -5.15 8.37
CA THR A 58 16.27 -3.96 8.38
C THR A 58 17.70 -4.35 8.05
N PHE A 59 18.42 -3.45 7.41
CA PHE A 59 19.80 -3.71 6.98
C PHE A 59 20.84 -2.87 7.72
N GLY A 60 20.47 -2.20 8.81
CA GLY A 60 21.40 -1.45 9.65
C GLY A 60 22.17 -0.40 8.85
N GLU A 61 23.49 -0.58 8.72
CA GLU A 61 24.37 0.28 7.92
C GLU A 61 24.09 0.20 6.40
N GLY A 62 23.27 -0.76 5.97
CA GLY A 62 22.81 -0.91 4.60
C GLY A 62 23.59 -1.95 3.80
N ILE A 63 22.90 -2.67 2.90
CA ILE A 63 23.53 -3.62 1.97
C ILE A 63 23.87 -2.91 0.65
N GLU A 64 25.02 -3.24 0.06
CA GLU A 64 25.40 -2.74 -1.26
C GLU A 64 24.47 -3.25 -2.36
N HIS A 65 24.07 -2.33 -3.24
CA HIS A 65 23.22 -2.63 -4.37
C HIS A 65 23.98 -3.35 -5.51
N PRO A 66 23.42 -4.40 -6.13
CA PRO A 66 23.95 -5.03 -7.36
C PRO A 66 24.34 -4.06 -8.50
N LEU A 67 23.57 -2.98 -8.70
CA LEU A 67 23.76 -1.98 -9.76
C LEU A 67 24.61 -0.78 -9.32
N ARG A 68 25.30 -0.82 -8.17
CA ARG A 68 26.10 0.30 -7.65
C ARG A 68 27.14 0.84 -8.63
N LYS A 69 27.63 0.01 -9.55
CA LYS A 69 28.62 0.40 -10.57
C LYS A 69 28.02 1.23 -11.71
N HIS A 70 26.69 1.30 -11.81
CA HIS A 70 25.97 2.09 -12.80
C HIS A 70 25.50 3.39 -12.15
N ALA A 71 26.19 4.49 -12.45
CA ALA A 71 25.91 5.81 -11.87
C ALA A 71 24.55 6.40 -12.30
N GLU A 72 23.86 5.78 -13.27
CA GLU A 72 22.64 6.31 -13.90
C GLU A 72 21.40 5.42 -13.69
N ALA A 73 21.48 4.39 -12.85
CA ALA A 73 20.31 3.51 -12.62
C ALA A 73 19.22 4.24 -11.82
N PHE A 74 18.01 4.28 -12.38
CA PHE A 74 16.84 4.86 -11.71
C PHE A 74 16.47 4.05 -10.45
N ILE A 75 15.78 4.68 -9.50
CA ILE A 75 15.45 4.06 -8.21
C ILE A 75 14.55 2.82 -8.38
N GLU A 76 13.77 2.80 -9.45
CA GLU A 76 12.89 1.70 -9.87
C GLU A 76 13.70 0.46 -10.27
N ASP A 77 14.62 0.61 -11.22
CA ASP A 77 15.49 -0.46 -11.69
C ASP A 77 16.30 -1.07 -10.55
N ARG A 78 16.69 -0.18 -9.63
CA ARG A 78 17.40 -0.53 -8.42
C ARG A 78 16.56 -1.40 -7.48
N ALA A 79 15.33 -0.99 -7.18
CA ALA A 79 14.43 -1.78 -6.35
C ALA A 79 14.13 -3.15 -6.97
N LEU A 80 13.90 -3.20 -8.29
CA LEU A 80 13.63 -4.45 -9.00
C LEU A 80 14.81 -5.41 -8.95
N ALA A 81 16.02 -4.93 -9.26
CA ALA A 81 17.23 -5.74 -9.22
C ALA A 81 17.55 -6.25 -7.81
N PHE A 82 17.23 -5.48 -6.77
CA PHE A 82 17.33 -5.95 -5.38
C PHE A 82 16.43 -7.15 -5.13
N ILE A 83 15.14 -7.00 -5.42
CA ILE A 83 14.13 -8.01 -5.11
C ILE A 83 14.42 -9.30 -5.89
N GLN A 84 14.78 -9.17 -7.17
CA GLN A 84 15.20 -10.29 -8.01
C GLN A 84 16.37 -11.05 -7.40
N ALA A 85 17.42 -10.35 -6.97
CA ALA A 85 18.60 -10.98 -6.38
C ALA A 85 18.35 -11.52 -4.96
N HIS A 86 17.56 -10.82 -4.14
CA HIS A 86 17.33 -11.16 -2.74
C HIS A 86 16.32 -12.30 -2.57
N LEU A 87 15.33 -12.40 -3.47
CA LEU A 87 14.32 -13.45 -3.45
C LEU A 87 14.55 -14.57 -4.48
N ASP A 88 15.60 -14.44 -5.31
CA ASP A 88 15.90 -15.38 -6.40
C ASP A 88 14.71 -15.57 -7.36
N VAL A 89 14.14 -14.44 -7.83
CA VAL A 89 12.99 -14.41 -8.74
C VAL A 89 13.37 -13.83 -10.11
N PRO A 90 12.74 -14.30 -11.21
CA PRO A 90 13.03 -13.81 -12.53
C PRO A 90 12.49 -12.38 -12.73
N ALA A 91 13.02 -11.68 -13.73
CA ALA A 91 12.75 -10.26 -13.90
C ALA A 91 11.30 -9.93 -14.26
N ASP A 92 10.60 -10.86 -14.91
CA ASP A 92 9.20 -10.79 -15.28
C ASP A 92 8.23 -11.11 -14.14
N ALA A 93 8.73 -11.64 -13.01
CA ALA A 93 7.92 -11.95 -11.84
C ALA A 93 7.61 -10.73 -10.97
N VAL A 94 8.21 -9.57 -11.25
CA VAL A 94 8.05 -8.34 -10.45
C VAL A 94 7.91 -7.11 -11.32
N SER A 95 7.08 -6.17 -10.89
CA SER A 95 6.81 -4.91 -11.59
C SER A 95 6.81 -3.73 -10.63
N PHE A 96 7.40 -2.62 -11.03
CA PHE A 96 7.33 -1.37 -10.27
C PHE A 96 5.88 -0.86 -10.17
N LYS A 97 5.48 -0.38 -8.98
CA LYS A 97 4.18 0.27 -8.77
C LYS A 97 4.31 1.77 -8.62
N CYS A 98 5.07 2.21 -7.63
CA CYS A 98 5.31 3.62 -7.37
C CYS A 98 6.48 3.82 -6.42
N SER A 99 7.03 5.03 -6.44
CA SER A 99 8.06 5.51 -5.52
C SER A 99 7.59 6.84 -4.93
N CYS A 100 7.98 7.11 -3.70
CA CYS A 100 7.73 8.40 -3.06
C CYS A 100 9.04 8.96 -2.53
N ALA A 101 9.28 10.25 -2.74
CA ALA A 101 10.44 10.91 -2.17
C ALA A 101 10.18 11.21 -0.68
N GLY A 102 10.96 10.62 0.23
CA GLY A 102 10.88 10.90 1.67
C GLY A 102 12.02 11.77 2.18
N GLU A 103 11.96 12.25 3.41
CA GLU A 103 13.06 13.05 4.00
C GLU A 103 14.28 12.17 4.37
N VAL A 104 14.01 10.98 4.93
CA VAL A 104 15.04 10.07 5.44
C VAL A 104 15.32 8.92 4.48
N SER A 105 14.31 8.48 3.74
CA SER A 105 14.40 7.38 2.80
C SER A 105 13.47 7.56 1.63
N ASP A 106 13.80 6.91 0.51
CA ASP A 106 12.90 6.79 -0.64
C ASP A 106 12.29 5.39 -0.68
N PRO A 107 11.04 5.21 -0.20
CA PRO A 107 10.33 3.95 -0.37
C PRO A 107 9.93 3.73 -1.83
N VAL A 108 10.12 2.48 -2.26
CA VAL A 108 9.70 1.95 -3.55
C VAL A 108 8.79 0.76 -3.33
N LEU A 109 7.60 0.84 -3.92
CA LEU A 109 6.60 -0.21 -3.93
C LEU A 109 6.72 -1.02 -5.22
N VAL A 110 6.85 -2.34 -5.05
CA VAL A 110 6.95 -3.31 -6.14
C VAL A 110 5.82 -4.33 -5.98
N ARG A 111 5.28 -4.80 -7.11
CA ARG A 111 4.25 -5.83 -7.17
C ARG A 111 4.81 -7.11 -7.75
N GLN A 112 4.24 -8.24 -7.36
CA GLN A 112 4.41 -9.47 -8.11
C GLN A 112 3.67 -9.36 -9.45
N ALA A 113 4.18 -10.01 -10.48
CA ALA A 113 3.54 -10.15 -11.79
C ALA A 113 3.55 -11.62 -12.21
N ILE A 114 2.54 -12.03 -12.96
CA ILE A 114 2.40 -13.35 -13.57
C ILE A 114 2.00 -13.14 -15.03
N ASP A 115 2.75 -13.68 -15.98
CA ASP A 115 2.58 -13.42 -17.42
C ASP A 115 2.53 -11.91 -17.78
N GLY A 116 3.25 -11.07 -17.03
CA GLY A 116 3.23 -9.62 -17.18
C GLY A 116 1.98 -8.92 -16.60
N ILE A 117 1.05 -9.66 -16.01
CA ILE A 117 -0.14 -9.12 -15.31
C ILE A 117 0.19 -8.94 -13.82
N PRO A 118 0.02 -7.74 -13.25
CA PRO A 118 0.32 -7.49 -11.85
C PRO A 118 -0.68 -8.21 -10.93
N VAL A 119 -0.21 -8.63 -9.75
CA VAL A 119 -1.06 -9.21 -8.71
C VAL A 119 -1.45 -8.12 -7.71
N ALA A 120 -2.74 -7.85 -7.59
CA ALA A 120 -3.33 -6.70 -6.91
C ALA A 120 -2.87 -6.56 -5.44
N ASN A 121 -2.81 -7.68 -4.72
CA ASN A 121 -2.54 -7.76 -3.28
C ASN A 121 -1.17 -8.37 -2.93
N ALA A 122 -0.26 -8.50 -3.91
CA ALA A 122 1.10 -8.98 -3.71
C ALA A 122 2.10 -7.82 -3.85
N LEU A 123 2.24 -7.03 -2.79
CA LEU A 123 3.10 -5.85 -2.80
C LEU A 123 4.28 -6.03 -1.85
N THR A 124 5.46 -5.62 -2.25
CA THR A 124 6.64 -5.51 -1.40
C THR A 124 7.16 -4.08 -1.40
N ASN A 125 7.81 -3.68 -0.31
CA ASN A 125 8.39 -2.35 -0.16
C ASN A 125 9.91 -2.48 0.07
N VAL A 126 10.67 -1.70 -0.68
CA VAL A 126 12.10 -1.49 -0.50
C VAL A 126 12.34 -0.02 -0.23
N ALA A 127 13.02 0.32 0.85
CA ALA A 127 13.39 1.70 1.15
C ALA A 127 14.90 1.91 1.00
N PHE A 128 15.29 3.01 0.34
CA PHE A 128 16.68 3.43 0.17
C PHE A 128 17.04 4.52 1.18
N ASN A 129 18.18 4.41 1.84
CA ASN A 129 18.68 5.49 2.72
C ASN A 129 19.12 6.71 1.89
N LYS A 130 18.90 7.92 2.41
CA LYS A 130 19.32 9.19 1.77
C LYS A 130 20.65 9.77 2.25
N ASP A 131 21.39 9.04 3.09
CA ASP A 131 22.61 9.53 3.73
C ASP A 131 23.60 10.14 2.70
N ASP A 132 24.09 11.37 2.95
CA ASP A 132 24.92 12.24 2.06
C ASP A 132 26.23 11.63 1.53
N LYS A 133 26.55 10.40 1.93
CA LYS A 133 27.60 9.62 1.31
C LYS A 133 27.00 8.97 0.07
N LEU A 134 27.44 9.36 -1.12
CA LEU A 134 27.12 8.72 -2.41
C LEU A 134 27.23 7.17 -2.38
N LEU A 135 27.99 6.63 -1.43
CA LEU A 135 28.14 5.19 -1.17
C LEU A 135 26.97 4.56 -0.36
N ARG A 136 26.26 5.34 0.46
CA ARG A 136 25.13 4.95 1.33
C ARG A 136 23.76 5.39 0.83
N ALA A 137 23.69 6.48 0.06
CA ALA A 137 22.52 6.85 -0.74
C ALA A 137 22.05 5.70 -1.67
N ASN A 138 22.94 4.71 -1.85
CA ASN A 138 22.70 3.53 -2.65
C ASN A 138 22.41 2.24 -1.87
N GLN A 139 22.18 2.33 -0.56
CA GLN A 139 21.98 1.17 0.30
C GLN A 139 20.54 1.02 0.76
N TYR A 140 20.10 -0.23 0.87
CA TYR A 140 18.78 -0.56 1.37
C TYR A 140 18.72 -0.30 2.88
N ALA A 141 17.74 0.45 3.33
CA ALA A 141 17.46 0.66 4.74
C ALA A 141 16.60 -0.50 5.28
N PHE A 142 15.63 -0.91 4.47
CA PHE A 142 14.61 -1.85 4.88
C PHE A 142 13.95 -2.56 3.68
N PHE A 143 13.55 -3.79 3.91
CA PHE A 143 12.75 -4.61 3.01
C PHE A 143 11.55 -5.18 3.76
N SER A 144 10.36 -5.04 3.16
CA SER A 144 9.13 -5.63 3.68
C SER A 144 8.45 -6.43 2.62
N PHE A 145 8.07 -7.66 2.94
CA PHE A 145 7.22 -8.47 2.10
C PHE A 145 6.09 -9.08 2.94
N PRO A 146 4.83 -8.94 2.52
CA PRO A 146 3.71 -9.61 3.13
C PRO A 146 3.80 -11.11 2.82
N ARG A 147 3.16 -11.93 3.65
CA ARG A 147 2.99 -13.37 3.35
C ARG A 147 2.32 -13.63 2.00
N SER A 148 1.53 -12.67 1.48
CA SER A 148 0.94 -12.74 0.14
C SER A 148 1.99 -12.61 -0.97
N PHE A 149 3.19 -12.07 -0.72
CA PHE A 149 4.27 -12.05 -1.69
C PHE A 149 5.00 -13.39 -1.70
N ALA A 150 4.30 -14.43 -2.16
CA ALA A 150 4.84 -15.78 -2.25
C ALA A 150 4.97 -16.16 -3.72
N TYR A 151 6.18 -15.96 -4.26
CA TYR A 151 6.58 -16.54 -5.55
C TYR A 151 6.50 -18.09 -5.57
N MET A 152 6.29 -18.73 -4.40
CA MET A 152 6.46 -20.16 -4.17
C MET A 152 5.32 -21.09 -4.61
N SER A 153 4.21 -20.62 -5.19
CA SER A 153 3.14 -21.54 -5.62
C SER A 153 2.41 -21.09 -6.89
N LEU A 154 3.11 -21.12 -8.03
CA LEU A 154 2.50 -21.00 -9.37
C LEU A 154 1.68 -22.25 -9.77
N ALA A 155 1.52 -23.24 -8.89
CA ALA A 155 0.90 -24.52 -9.23
C ALA A 155 -0.58 -24.41 -9.65
N ASN A 156 -1.27 -23.31 -9.33
CA ASN A 156 -2.70 -23.10 -9.63
C ASN A 156 -2.98 -21.65 -10.08
N VAL A 157 -2.22 -21.14 -11.04
CA VAL A 157 -2.51 -19.83 -11.63
C VAL A 157 -3.69 -19.94 -12.60
N ALA A 158 -4.67 -19.04 -12.46
CA ALA A 158 -5.79 -18.93 -13.40
C ALA A 158 -5.32 -18.46 -14.79
N SER A 159 -6.13 -18.67 -15.82
CA SER A 159 -5.78 -18.15 -17.15
C SER A 159 -5.64 -16.62 -17.13
N SER A 160 -4.60 -16.11 -17.79
CA SER A 160 -4.35 -14.69 -18.05
C SER A 160 -5.40 -14.06 -19.00
N THR A 161 -6.31 -14.87 -19.57
CA THR A 161 -7.43 -14.40 -20.39
C THR A 161 -8.72 -14.36 -19.58
N PRO A 162 -9.34 -13.19 -19.36
CA PRO A 162 -10.63 -13.08 -18.68
C PRO A 162 -11.73 -13.85 -19.41
N THR A 163 -12.60 -14.51 -18.65
CA THR A 163 -13.81 -15.16 -19.19
C THR A 163 -15.01 -14.22 -19.26
N VAL A 164 -14.89 -13.02 -18.69
CA VAL A 164 -15.92 -11.98 -18.61
C VAL A 164 -15.45 -10.77 -19.40
N SER A 165 -16.36 -10.13 -20.14
CA SER A 165 -16.06 -8.90 -20.87
C SER A 165 -15.83 -7.73 -19.90
N LEU A 166 -15.16 -6.67 -20.38
CA LEU A 166 -14.93 -5.49 -19.56
C LEU A 166 -16.26 -4.79 -19.22
N GLU A 167 -17.17 -4.74 -20.19
CA GLU A 167 -18.49 -4.12 -20.08
C GLU A 167 -19.34 -4.83 -19.02
N ASP A 168 -19.35 -6.17 -19.03
CA ASP A 168 -20.06 -6.97 -18.04
C ASP A 168 -19.44 -6.83 -16.65
N ALA A 169 -18.11 -6.74 -16.55
CA ALA A 169 -17.41 -6.53 -15.29
C ALA A 169 -17.74 -5.15 -14.68
N ILE A 170 -17.77 -4.09 -15.50
CA ILE A 170 -18.18 -2.75 -15.06
C ILE A 170 -19.64 -2.75 -14.63
N ALA A 171 -20.55 -3.29 -15.45
CA ALA A 171 -21.97 -3.33 -15.12
C ALA A 171 -22.25 -4.11 -13.83
N SER A 172 -21.57 -5.25 -13.64
CA SER A 172 -21.66 -6.04 -12.41
C SER A 172 -21.12 -5.26 -11.21
N ALA A 173 -20.02 -4.52 -11.35
CA ALA A 173 -19.46 -3.70 -10.29
C ALA A 173 -20.44 -2.59 -9.90
N GLU A 174 -20.91 -1.79 -10.86
CA GLU A 174 -21.90 -0.71 -10.65
C GLU A 174 -23.14 -1.21 -9.90
N GLN A 175 -23.69 -2.35 -10.33
CA GLN A 175 -24.83 -2.97 -9.67
C GLN A 175 -24.53 -3.41 -8.23
N THR A 176 -23.33 -3.95 -8.00
CA THR A 176 -22.96 -4.53 -6.69
C THR A 176 -22.63 -3.45 -5.65
N ILE A 177 -21.94 -2.38 -6.05
CA ILE A 177 -21.53 -1.30 -5.13
C ILE A 177 -22.44 -0.07 -5.18
N ASP A 178 -23.51 -0.11 -5.98
CA ASP A 178 -24.42 1.02 -6.24
C ASP A 178 -23.63 2.27 -6.71
N GLY A 179 -22.66 2.02 -7.58
CA GLY A 179 -21.72 3.01 -8.10
C GLY A 179 -21.95 3.31 -9.57
N THR A 180 -21.23 4.30 -10.08
CA THR A 180 -21.18 4.63 -11.51
C THR A 180 -19.74 4.70 -11.95
N PHE A 181 -19.43 4.12 -13.10
CA PHE A 181 -18.12 4.14 -13.70
C PHE A 181 -17.69 5.58 -13.98
N ASN A 182 -16.51 5.94 -13.48
CA ASN A 182 -15.98 7.29 -13.52
C ASN A 182 -14.96 7.51 -14.64
N GLU A 183 -14.99 6.68 -15.68
CA GLU A 183 -14.07 6.71 -16.84
C GLU A 183 -12.59 6.46 -16.47
N HIS A 184 -12.29 6.04 -15.24
CA HIS A 184 -10.92 5.68 -14.88
C HIS A 184 -10.51 4.39 -15.63
N PRO A 185 -9.33 4.35 -16.29
CA PRO A 185 -8.94 3.20 -17.09
C PRO A 185 -8.95 1.90 -16.28
N PRO A 186 -9.73 0.89 -16.70
CA PRO A 186 -9.77 -0.39 -16.02
C PRO A 186 -8.46 -1.14 -16.24
N THR A 187 -8.01 -1.86 -15.22
CA THR A 187 -6.80 -2.67 -15.25
C THR A 187 -7.13 -4.13 -15.02
N LEU A 188 -6.41 -5.02 -15.70
CA LEU A 188 -6.43 -6.45 -15.43
C LEU A 188 -5.37 -6.76 -14.37
N GLU A 189 -5.78 -7.36 -13.25
CA GLU A 189 -4.88 -7.77 -12.18
C GLU A 189 -5.27 -9.17 -11.68
N PHE A 190 -4.29 -9.97 -11.26
CA PHE A 190 -4.56 -11.20 -10.52
C PHE A 190 -4.88 -10.87 -9.05
N LEU A 191 -5.72 -11.69 -8.42
CA LEU A 191 -5.99 -11.61 -6.99
C LEU A 191 -5.62 -12.95 -6.34
N MET A 192 -4.74 -12.91 -5.33
CA MET A 192 -4.49 -14.07 -4.47
C MET A 192 -5.48 -14.07 -3.31
N LEU A 193 -6.09 -15.22 -3.03
CA LEU A 193 -7.08 -15.40 -1.97
C LEU A 193 -6.43 -15.92 -0.68
#